data_AF-A0AA39PV68-F1
#
_entry.id   AF-A0AA39PV68-F1
#
_cell.length_a   1.000
_cell.length_b   1.000
_cell.length_c   1.000
_cell.angle_alpha   90.00
_cell.angle_beta   90.00
_cell.angle_gamma   90.00
#
_symmetry.space_group_name_H-M   'P 1'
#
loop_
_entity.id
_entity.type
_entity.pdbx_description
1 polymer ?
#
loop_
_entity_poly.entity_id
_entity_poly.type
_entity_poly.pdbx_seq_one_letter_code
_entity_poly.pdbx_strand_id
1 'polypeptide(L)'
;MHLKSDIPIVDVGTRTQNPVRTMIMFPGLIYGSGEGIQKTTAPIRYVIDLYTQIGRAGTWGPGANVVSNGHVKDCASACLTVLKAALDGKAQEGAEGRLESLFKCSNFVGSDQPMVSMHGWASAWMFDKGLVTMGGSKPMPPAVAFRRLLYPKVKRPYTLGWEPAESRKVVGDGIASCGT
;
A
#
# COMPACT_ATOMS: atom_id res chain seq x y z
N MET A 1 14.51 -1.25 3.18
CA MET A 1 14.27 -2.67 2.84
C MET A 1 13.76 -3.36 4.10
N HIS A 2 12.47 -3.73 4.15
CA HIS A 2 11.81 -4.27 5.35
C HIS A 2 12.30 -5.68 5.77
N LEU A 3 12.96 -6.41 4.86
CA LEU A 3 13.36 -7.80 5.03
C LEU A 3 14.22 -8.04 6.29
N LYS A 4 15.07 -7.07 6.67
CA LYS A 4 15.88 -7.17 7.89
C LYS A 4 15.02 -7.29 9.16
N SER A 5 13.81 -6.73 9.14
CA SER A 5 12.83 -6.80 10.23
C SER A 5 11.90 -7.99 10.07
N ASP A 6 11.50 -8.32 8.85
CA ASP A 6 10.53 -9.40 8.60
C ASP A 6 11.10 -10.79 8.90
N ILE A 7 12.36 -11.04 8.52
CA ILE A 7 13.04 -12.33 8.71
C ILE A 7 13.01 -12.79 10.18
N PRO A 8 13.48 -12.00 11.16
CA PRO A 8 13.49 -12.45 12.55
C PRO A 8 12.07 -12.67 13.11
N ILE A 9 11.05 -11.92 12.64
CA ILE A 9 9.65 -12.13 13.02
C ILE A 9 9.16 -13.49 12.51
N VAL A 10 9.49 -13.84 11.27
CA VAL A 10 9.17 -15.16 10.70
C VAL A 10 9.89 -16.28 11.46
N ASP A 11 11.16 -16.07 11.79
CA ASP A 11 11.97 -17.07 12.48
C ASP A 11 11.41 -17.39 13.88
N VAL A 12 10.92 -16.39 14.63
CA VAL A 12 10.25 -16.65 15.92
C VAL A 12 8.87 -17.29 15.74
N GLY A 13 8.15 -16.95 14.67
CA GLY A 13 6.83 -17.50 14.35
C GLY A 13 6.81 -18.96 13.92
N THR A 14 7.98 -19.52 13.56
CA THR A 14 8.12 -20.89 13.07
C THR A 14 8.74 -21.85 14.09
N ARG A 15 9.04 -21.37 15.30
CA ARG A 15 9.62 -22.19 16.37
C ARG A 15 8.62 -23.20 16.91
N THR A 16 9.09 -24.41 17.17
CA THR A 16 8.31 -25.45 17.86
C THR A 16 8.41 -25.32 19.38
N GLN A 17 9.54 -24.82 19.89
CA GLN A 17 9.73 -24.52 21.31
C GLN A 17 9.41 -23.05 21.60
N ASN A 18 8.53 -22.81 22.57
CA ASN A 18 8.03 -21.47 22.94
C ASN A 18 7.54 -20.68 21.71
N PRO A 19 6.51 -21.17 21.01
CA PRO A 19 6.03 -20.55 19.77
C PRO A 19 5.50 -19.14 20.05
N VAL A 20 5.86 -18.20 19.17
CA VAL A 20 5.30 -16.84 19.18
C VAL A 20 4.26 -16.74 18.06
N ARG A 21 3.06 -16.26 18.39
CA ARG A 21 2.00 -16.00 17.42
C ARG A 21 2.35 -14.75 16.64
N THR A 22 2.87 -14.90 15.42
CA THR A 22 3.30 -13.78 14.59
C THR A 22 2.41 -13.56 13.39
N MET A 23 2.22 -12.30 13.03
CA MET A 23 1.52 -11.87 11.82
C MET A 23 2.26 -10.68 11.20
N ILE A 24 2.38 -10.68 9.87
CA ILE A 24 2.95 -9.55 9.12
C ILE A 24 1.89 -9.02 8.17
N MET A 25 1.64 -7.71 8.25
CA MET A 25 0.72 -6.99 7.38
C MET A 25 1.52 -6.07 6.47
N PHE A 26 1.43 -6.27 5.15
CA PHE A 26 2.01 -5.33 4.20
C PHE A 26 0.91 -4.43 3.65
N PRO A 27 0.80 -3.18 4.08
CA PRO A 27 -0.07 -2.27 3.40
C PRO A 27 0.42 -2.04 1.96
N GLY A 28 -0.51 -1.81 1.03
CA GLY A 28 -0.20 -1.28 -0.29
C GLY A 28 0.31 0.16 -0.22
N LEU A 29 0.12 0.93 -1.29
CA LEU A 29 0.42 2.37 -1.25
C LEU A 29 -0.62 3.06 -0.37
N ILE A 30 -0.22 3.45 0.84
CA ILE A 30 -1.11 4.08 1.81
C ILE A 30 -1.33 5.54 1.46
N TYR A 31 -2.58 5.97 1.47
CA TYR A 31 -2.96 7.38 1.31
C TYR A 31 -3.99 7.80 2.36
N GLY A 32 -4.34 9.08 2.36
CA GLY A 32 -5.26 9.70 3.31
C GLY A 32 -4.54 10.43 4.42
N SER A 33 -5.31 11.15 5.23
CA SER A 33 -4.81 11.93 6.35
C SER A 33 -4.78 11.08 7.62
N GLY A 34 -3.59 10.92 8.20
CA GLY A 34 -3.41 10.31 9.52
C GLY A 34 -3.75 11.28 10.65
N GLU A 35 -4.03 10.74 11.83
CA GLU A 35 -4.35 11.52 13.05
C GLU A 35 -3.11 11.83 13.92
N GLY A 36 -1.92 11.34 13.53
CA GLY A 36 -0.67 11.61 14.23
C GLY A 36 -0.01 12.95 13.87
N ILE A 37 1.17 13.20 14.45
CA ILE A 37 1.99 14.40 14.17
C ILE A 37 2.25 14.55 12.67
N GLN A 38 2.58 13.44 12.00
CA GLN A 38 2.76 13.38 10.56
C GLN A 38 1.46 12.93 9.88
N LYS A 39 0.68 13.87 9.36
CA LYS A 39 -0.62 13.59 8.72
C LYS A 39 -0.49 12.94 7.34
N THR A 40 0.58 13.24 6.59
CA THR A 40 0.79 12.71 5.23
C THR A 40 1.60 11.42 5.28
N THR A 41 1.10 10.37 4.60
CA THR A 41 1.78 9.07 4.54
C THR A 41 3.13 9.15 3.81
N ALA A 42 4.05 8.24 4.15
CA ALA A 42 5.37 8.21 3.52
C ALA A 42 5.31 8.04 1.98
N PRO A 43 4.48 7.14 1.40
CA PRO A 43 4.41 6.98 -0.04
C PRO A 43 3.99 8.25 -0.77
N ILE A 44 3.03 9.01 -0.22
CA ILE A 44 2.58 10.28 -0.79
C ILE A 44 3.73 11.30 -0.79
N ARG A 45 4.46 11.42 0.32
CA ARG A 45 5.63 12.32 0.40
C ARG A 45 6.70 11.96 -0.62
N TYR A 46 7.07 10.68 -0.72
CA TYR A 46 8.06 10.23 -1.70
C TYR A 46 7.68 10.58 -3.14
N VAL A 47 6.40 10.42 -3.48
CA VAL A 47 5.90 10.73 -4.83
C VAL A 47 5.89 12.23 -5.10
N ILE A 48 5.44 13.03 -4.12
CA ILE A 48 5.48 14.49 -4.23
C ILE A 48 6.92 14.97 -4.40
N ASP A 49 7.83 14.56 -3.52
CA ASP A 49 9.24 14.97 -3.55
C ASP A 49 9.90 14.59 -4.88
N LEU A 50 9.70 13.35 -5.35
CA LEU A 50 10.24 12.86 -6.60
C LEU A 50 9.74 13.69 -7.80
N TYR A 51 8.43 13.94 -7.88
CA TYR A 51 7.85 14.64 -9.03
C TYR A 51 8.15 16.14 -9.01
N THR A 52 8.23 16.76 -7.84
CA THR A 52 8.69 18.13 -7.70
C THR A 52 10.16 18.28 -8.11
N GLN A 53 11.04 17.34 -7.72
CA GLN A 53 12.45 17.34 -8.14
C GLN A 53 12.62 17.20 -9.66
N ILE A 54 11.77 16.39 -10.31
CA ILE A 54 11.80 16.19 -11.78
C ILE A 54 11.04 17.32 -12.51
N GLY A 55 10.25 18.12 -11.79
CA GLY A 55 9.38 19.18 -12.34
C GLY A 55 8.13 18.67 -13.06
N ARG A 56 7.82 17.36 -12.97
CA ARG A 56 6.65 16.73 -13.60
C ARG A 56 6.26 15.43 -12.91
N ALA A 57 4.98 15.10 -13.00
CA ALA A 57 4.52 13.76 -12.68
C ALA A 57 5.05 12.75 -13.71
N GLY A 58 5.35 11.54 -13.24
CA GLY A 58 5.91 10.51 -14.09
C GLY A 58 5.34 9.12 -13.84
N THR A 59 5.62 8.23 -14.78
CA THR A 59 5.30 6.81 -14.65
C THR A 59 6.56 5.96 -14.54
N TRP A 60 6.46 4.84 -13.83
CA TRP A 60 7.43 3.76 -13.98
C TRP A 60 7.16 3.01 -15.28
N GLY A 61 8.10 3.02 -16.21
CA GLY A 61 7.90 2.47 -17.54
C GLY A 61 6.72 3.12 -18.29
N PRO A 62 6.01 2.38 -19.16
CA PRO A 62 4.91 2.91 -19.99
C PRO A 62 3.68 3.43 -19.24
N GLY A 63 3.61 3.34 -17.91
CA GLY A 63 2.46 3.85 -17.16
C GLY A 63 1.26 2.92 -17.04
N ALA A 64 1.36 1.70 -17.59
CA ALA A 64 0.41 0.62 -17.32
C ALA A 64 0.49 0.10 -15.86
N ASN A 65 1.33 0.73 -15.01
CA ASN A 65 1.45 0.32 -13.64
C ASN A 65 0.23 0.75 -12.82
N VAL A 66 -0.43 -0.24 -12.21
CA VAL A 66 -1.56 -0.02 -11.30
C VAL A 66 -1.09 -0.36 -9.88
N VAL A 67 -1.50 0.41 -8.90
CA VAL A 67 -1.10 0.17 -7.51
C VAL A 67 -2.33 -0.17 -6.70
N SER A 68 -2.26 -1.23 -5.89
CA SER A 68 -3.26 -1.45 -4.86
C SER A 68 -3.03 -0.39 -3.78
N ASN A 69 -3.90 0.61 -3.80
CA ASN A 69 -3.88 1.72 -2.85
C ASN A 69 -4.77 1.36 -1.66
N GLY A 70 -4.37 1.75 -0.46
CA GLY A 70 -5.14 1.58 0.76
C GLY A 70 -5.29 2.90 1.49
N HIS A 71 -6.51 3.31 1.82
CA HIS A 71 -6.73 4.45 2.70
C HIS A 71 -6.23 4.10 4.11
N VAL A 72 -5.64 5.06 4.82
CA VAL A 72 -5.06 4.84 6.16
C VAL A 72 -6.07 4.24 7.16
N LYS A 73 -7.34 4.65 7.09
CA LYS A 73 -8.43 4.08 7.91
C LYS A 73 -8.72 2.62 7.59
N ASP A 74 -8.59 2.22 6.32
CA ASP A 74 -8.77 0.84 5.89
C ASP A 74 -7.59 -0.04 6.32
N CYS A 75 -6.36 0.51 6.30
CA CYS A 75 -5.20 -0.14 6.91
C CYS A 75 -5.41 -0.39 8.41
N ALA A 76 -5.94 0.60 9.14
CA ALA A 76 -6.24 0.47 10.56
C ALA A 76 -7.36 -0.54 10.83
N SER A 77 -8.45 -0.51 10.06
CA SER A 77 -9.58 -1.44 10.23
C SER A 77 -9.18 -2.88 9.89
N ALA A 78 -8.36 -3.10 8.86
CA ALA A 78 -7.84 -4.42 8.55
C ALA A 78 -6.96 -4.96 9.69
N CYS A 79 -6.13 -4.10 10.28
CA CYS A 79 -5.30 -4.47 11.43
C CYS A 79 -6.17 -4.93 12.61
N LEU A 80 -7.23 -4.19 12.91
CA LEU A 80 -8.17 -4.57 13.95
C LEU A 80 -8.88 -5.90 13.63
N THR A 81 -9.31 -6.13 12.39
CA THR A 81 -9.94 -7.39 12.00
C THR A 81 -8.98 -8.57 12.16
N VAL A 82 -7.73 -8.42 11.72
CA VAL A 82 -6.71 -9.47 11.86
C VAL A 82 -6.43 -9.77 13.34
N LEU A 83 -6.29 -8.74 14.18
CA LEU A 83 -6.07 -8.91 15.61
C LEU A 83 -7.26 -9.59 16.30
N LYS A 84 -8.50 -9.23 15.95
CA LYS A 84 -9.70 -9.90 16.45
C LYS A 84 -9.75 -11.36 16.03
N ALA A 85 -9.51 -11.65 14.75
CA ALA A 85 -9.45 -13.02 14.25
C ALA A 85 -8.35 -13.84 14.93
N ALA A 86 -7.22 -13.22 15.27
CA ALA A 86 -6.17 -13.86 16.07
C ALA A 86 -6.69 -14.19 17.47
N LEU A 87 -7.28 -13.25 18.19
CA LEU A 87 -7.85 -13.53 19.51
C LEU A 87 -8.88 -14.67 19.49
N ASP A 88 -9.67 -14.76 18.41
CA ASP A 88 -10.66 -15.82 18.17
C ASP A 88 -10.07 -17.17 17.70
N GLY A 89 -8.77 -17.25 17.44
CA GLY A 89 -8.12 -18.46 16.88
C GLY A 89 -8.46 -18.74 15.41
N LYS A 90 -8.93 -17.73 14.68
CA LYS A 90 -9.34 -17.81 13.26
C LYS A 90 -8.29 -17.25 12.29
N ALA A 91 -7.32 -16.49 12.79
CA ALA A 91 -6.25 -15.95 11.97
C ALA A 91 -5.18 -17.01 11.67
N GLN A 92 -4.60 -16.92 10.48
CA GLN A 92 -3.40 -17.69 10.13
C GLN A 92 -2.18 -17.03 10.78
N GLU A 93 -1.49 -17.76 11.64
CA GLU A 93 -0.40 -17.25 12.47
C GLU A 93 0.87 -18.10 12.31
N GLY A 94 2.00 -17.57 12.76
CA GLY A 94 3.27 -18.30 12.76
C GLY A 94 3.64 -18.84 11.37
N ALA A 95 3.87 -20.15 11.27
CA ALA A 95 4.20 -20.82 10.01
C ALA A 95 3.07 -20.77 8.96
N GLU A 96 1.79 -20.71 9.35
CA GLU A 96 0.66 -20.64 8.40
C GLU A 96 0.43 -19.22 7.88
N GLY A 97 0.78 -18.21 8.69
CA GLY A 97 0.90 -16.82 8.23
C GLY A 97 1.87 -16.65 7.05
N ARG A 98 2.73 -17.66 6.80
CA ARG A 98 3.86 -17.64 5.85
C ARG A 98 3.53 -17.98 4.39
N LEU A 99 2.36 -18.49 3.99
CA LEU A 99 2.22 -19.26 2.72
C LEU A 99 3.00 -18.78 1.44
N GLU A 100 4.23 -19.27 1.36
CA GLU A 100 5.19 -19.51 0.26
C GLU A 100 5.75 -18.39 -0.63
N SER A 101 5.44 -17.12 -0.42
CA SER A 101 6.19 -16.07 -1.12
C SER A 101 6.04 -14.76 -0.41
N LEU A 102 7.16 -14.07 -0.18
CA LEU A 102 7.19 -12.64 0.19
C LEU A 102 6.22 -11.77 -0.65
N PHE A 103 5.71 -12.28 -1.77
CA PHE A 103 4.71 -11.69 -2.66
C PHE A 103 3.32 -12.39 -2.69
N LYS A 104 3.12 -13.56 -2.08
CA LYS A 104 1.82 -14.26 -1.97
C LYS A 104 1.16 -14.18 -0.60
N CYS A 105 1.90 -13.88 0.47
CA CYS A 105 1.41 -14.08 1.83
C CYS A 105 1.70 -12.93 2.79
N SER A 106 1.03 -11.82 2.59
CA SER A 106 0.74 -10.98 3.74
C SER A 106 -0.73 -10.65 3.75
N ASN A 107 -1.21 -10.21 4.91
CA ASN A 107 -2.44 -9.43 4.99
C ASN A 107 -2.20 -8.14 4.22
N PHE A 108 -2.19 -8.25 2.88
CA PHE A 108 -2.05 -7.12 2.00
C PHE A 108 -3.28 -6.28 2.19
N VAL A 109 -3.10 -5.08 2.73
CA VAL A 109 -4.21 -4.17 2.93
C VAL A 109 -4.19 -3.15 1.81
N GLY A 110 -5.19 -3.25 0.96
CA GLY A 110 -5.46 -2.35 -0.13
C GLY A 110 -6.85 -2.62 -0.66
N SER A 111 -7.34 -1.75 -1.53
CA SER A 111 -8.50 -2.09 -2.36
C SER A 111 -8.03 -2.63 -3.69
N ASP A 112 -8.75 -3.60 -4.21
CA ASP A 112 -8.73 -4.00 -5.62
C ASP A 112 -9.78 -3.22 -6.45
N GLN A 113 -10.56 -2.32 -5.81
CA GLN A 113 -11.58 -1.50 -6.48
C GLN A 113 -11.67 -0.06 -5.89
N PRO A 114 -11.42 1.00 -6.68
CA PRO A 114 -10.88 0.97 -8.03
C PRO A 114 -9.37 0.71 -8.03
N MET A 115 -8.92 0.11 -9.11
CA MET A 115 -7.53 0.03 -9.49
C MET A 115 -7.12 1.33 -10.20
N VAL A 116 -6.30 2.18 -9.56
CA VAL A 116 -5.86 3.47 -10.12
C VAL A 116 -4.49 3.32 -10.79
N SER A 117 -4.39 3.68 -12.07
CA SER A 117 -3.10 3.71 -12.77
C SER A 117 -2.26 4.88 -12.25
N MET A 118 -0.95 4.68 -12.20
CA MET A 118 -0.01 5.77 -11.88
C MET A 118 -0.13 6.95 -12.85
N HIS A 119 -0.55 6.68 -14.09
CA HIS A 119 -0.82 7.70 -15.08
C HIS A 119 -1.99 8.61 -14.65
N GLY A 120 -3.10 8.04 -14.19
CA GLY A 120 -4.25 8.83 -13.73
C GLY A 120 -4.05 9.47 -12.35
N TRP A 121 -3.29 8.81 -11.48
CA TRP A 121 -3.20 9.20 -10.07
C TRP A 121 -2.48 10.53 -9.82
N ALA A 122 -1.30 10.73 -10.40
CA ALA A 122 -0.42 11.81 -9.96
C ALA A 122 -0.43 13.04 -10.86
N SER A 123 -0.68 12.89 -12.16
CA SER A 123 -0.42 13.97 -13.11
C SER A 123 -1.47 15.06 -13.19
N ALA A 124 -2.75 14.71 -13.02
CA ALA A 124 -3.82 15.70 -13.05
C ALA A 124 -3.76 16.54 -11.77
N TRP A 125 -3.81 15.87 -10.62
CA TRP A 125 -3.84 16.54 -9.32
C TRP A 125 -2.62 17.42 -9.04
N MET A 126 -1.39 16.94 -9.28
CA MET A 126 -0.20 17.76 -8.97
C MET A 126 -0.09 18.99 -9.86
N PHE A 127 -0.52 18.89 -11.12
CA PHE A 127 -0.53 20.03 -12.02
C PHE A 127 -1.61 21.04 -11.63
N ASP A 128 -2.83 20.57 -11.34
CA ASP A 128 -3.95 21.42 -10.90
C ASP A 128 -3.64 22.16 -9.60
N LYS A 129 -2.82 21.56 -8.72
CA LYS A 129 -2.33 22.19 -7.49
C LYS A 129 -1.08 23.05 -7.66
N GLY A 130 -0.54 23.17 -8.88
CA GLY A 130 0.67 23.94 -9.17
C GLY A 130 1.95 23.35 -8.56
N LEU A 131 1.93 22.08 -8.15
CA LEU A 131 3.09 21.37 -7.57
C LEU A 131 4.12 20.95 -8.63
N VAL A 132 3.71 20.90 -9.89
CA VAL A 132 4.56 20.63 -11.06
C VAL A 132 4.21 21.59 -12.20
N THR A 133 5.17 21.84 -13.09
CA THR A 133 5.02 22.82 -14.17
C THR A 133 4.40 22.24 -15.45
N MET A 134 4.28 20.91 -15.54
CA MET A 134 3.73 20.21 -16.70
C MET A 134 2.64 19.22 -16.29
N GLY A 135 1.48 19.33 -16.95
CA GLY A 135 0.39 18.37 -16.84
C GLY A 135 0.66 17.09 -17.62
N GLY A 136 -0.11 16.05 -17.29
CA GLY A 136 0.03 14.71 -17.87
C GLY A 136 1.22 13.93 -17.30
N SER A 137 1.24 12.62 -17.54
CA SER A 137 2.28 11.72 -17.03
C SER A 137 3.11 11.15 -18.17
N LYS A 138 4.43 11.07 -17.99
CA LYS A 138 5.35 10.46 -18.96
C LYS A 138 6.30 9.49 -18.25
N PRO A 139 6.82 8.47 -18.95
CA PRO A 139 7.86 7.61 -18.39
C PRO A 139 9.01 8.43 -17.80
N MET A 140 9.36 8.11 -16.56
CA MET A 140 10.48 8.74 -15.89
C MET A 140 11.81 8.29 -16.51
N PRO A 141 12.87 9.13 -16.46
CA PRO A 141 14.19 8.73 -16.91
C PRO A 141 14.65 7.43 -16.25
N PRO A 142 15.37 6.55 -16.97
CA PRO A 142 15.85 5.27 -16.41
C PRO A 142 16.66 5.41 -15.11
N ALA A 143 17.32 6.55 -14.92
CA ALA A 143 18.11 6.86 -13.72
C ALA A 143 17.26 6.97 -12.43
N VAL A 144 15.97 7.27 -12.54
CA VAL A 144 15.04 7.46 -11.40
C VAL A 144 13.84 6.50 -11.43
N ALA A 145 13.70 5.72 -12.51
CA ALA A 145 12.61 4.76 -12.63
C ALA A 145 12.87 3.51 -11.74
N PHE A 146 11.99 3.26 -10.76
CA PHE A 146 11.90 1.96 -10.11
C PHE A 146 11.64 0.86 -11.15
N ARG A 147 12.50 -0.16 -11.15
CA ARG A 147 12.45 -1.24 -12.14
C ARG A 147 11.35 -2.27 -11.92
N ARG A 148 10.64 -2.26 -10.77
CA ARG A 148 9.55 -3.20 -10.50
C ARG A 148 8.65 -2.71 -9.34
N LEU A 149 7.42 -2.29 -9.65
CA LEU A 149 6.34 -2.30 -8.67
C LEU A 149 5.66 -3.67 -8.76
N LEU A 150 5.57 -4.36 -7.64
CA LEU A 150 4.94 -5.68 -7.58
C LEU A 150 3.46 -5.53 -7.22
N TYR A 151 2.63 -6.40 -7.79
CA TYR A 151 1.18 -6.42 -7.61
C TYR A 151 0.79 -7.53 -6.65
N PRO A 152 0.73 -7.25 -5.35
CA PRO A 152 0.19 -8.22 -4.42
C PRO A 152 -1.33 -8.30 -4.56
N LYS A 153 -1.89 -9.52 -4.51
CA LYS A 153 -3.33 -9.73 -4.45
C LYS A 153 -3.81 -9.55 -3.01
N VAL A 154 -4.78 -8.65 -2.79
CA VAL A 154 -5.53 -8.53 -1.53
C VAL A 154 -6.49 -9.72 -1.45
N LYS A 155 -6.22 -10.71 -0.61
CA LYS A 155 -7.07 -11.91 -0.47
C LYS A 155 -7.39 -12.28 0.96
N ARG A 156 -6.41 -12.17 1.88
CA ARG A 156 -6.55 -12.68 3.26
C ARG A 156 -7.45 -11.83 4.16
N PRO A 157 -7.42 -10.49 4.12
CA PRO A 157 -8.39 -9.71 4.88
C PRO A 157 -9.84 -10.04 4.47
N TYR A 158 -10.10 -10.25 3.17
CA TYR A 158 -11.42 -10.64 2.66
C TYR A 158 -11.92 -11.97 3.24
N THR A 159 -11.05 -12.98 3.39
CA THR A 159 -11.46 -14.26 4.01
C THR A 159 -11.83 -14.15 5.49
N LEU A 160 -11.45 -13.04 6.14
CA LEU A 160 -11.81 -12.73 7.52
C LEU A 160 -13.04 -11.80 7.62
N GLY A 161 -13.73 -11.54 6.50
CA GLY A 161 -14.89 -10.65 6.43
C GLY A 161 -14.55 -9.17 6.51
N TRP A 162 -13.28 -8.79 6.32
CA TRP A 162 -12.91 -7.38 6.20
C TRP A 162 -13.20 -6.88 4.79
N GLU A 163 -13.68 -5.65 4.69
CA GLU A 163 -13.94 -4.96 3.41
C GLU A 163 -13.43 -3.50 3.49
N PRO A 164 -12.75 -2.98 2.45
CA PRO A 164 -12.29 -1.60 2.45
C PRO A 164 -13.48 -0.65 2.29
N ALA A 165 -13.66 0.27 3.23
CA ALA A 165 -14.76 1.22 3.20
C ALA A 165 -14.36 2.54 2.54
N GLU A 166 -13.20 3.07 2.90
CA GLU A 166 -12.71 4.35 2.37
C GLU A 166 -12.07 4.19 1.00
N SER A 167 -11.36 3.08 0.78
CA SER A 167 -10.60 2.86 -0.44
C SER A 167 -11.47 2.63 -1.67
N ARG A 168 -12.71 2.20 -1.46
CA ARG A 168 -13.74 2.08 -2.50
C ARG A 168 -14.33 3.40 -2.96
N LYS A 169 -14.16 4.47 -2.19
CA LYS A 169 -14.71 5.80 -2.52
C LYS A 169 -13.85 6.57 -3.51
N VAL A 170 -12.66 6.07 -3.82
CA VAL A 170 -11.89 6.62 -4.93
C VAL A 170 -12.67 6.30 -6.20
N VAL A 171 -12.97 7.31 -7.02
CA VAL A 171 -13.65 7.17 -8.31
C VAL A 171 -12.95 8.10 -9.28
N GLY A 172 -12.64 7.64 -10.50
CA GLY A 172 -12.41 8.44 -11.71
C GLY A 172 -11.26 9.45 -11.74
N ASP A 173 -11.17 10.33 -10.72
CA ASP A 173 -10.42 11.59 -10.73
C ASP A 173 -9.31 11.63 -9.64
N GLY A 174 -8.95 10.45 -9.12
CA GLY A 174 -7.79 10.29 -8.25
C GLY A 174 -8.07 10.46 -6.76
N ILE A 175 -7.01 10.27 -5.97
CA ILE A 175 -7.01 10.23 -4.50
C ILE A 175 -7.17 11.64 -3.86
N ALA A 176 -7.26 12.67 -4.71
CA ALA A 176 -7.19 14.08 -4.38
C ALA A 176 -8.33 14.63 -3.52
N SER A 177 -9.46 13.93 -3.41
CA SER A 177 -10.62 14.38 -2.62
C SER A 177 -10.49 14.11 -1.12
N CYS A 178 -9.48 13.33 -0.70
CA CYS A 178 -9.26 13.02 0.72
C CYS A 178 -8.42 14.11 1.43
N GLY A 179 -9.07 15.24 1.73
CA GLY A 179 -8.65 16.16 2.81
C GLY A 179 -7.67 17.26 2.42
N THR A 180 -8.22 18.40 2.02
CA THR A 180 -7.74 19.71 2.51
C THR A 180 -8.53 20.06 3.76
#